data_AF-A0A4Q1DGN5-F1
#
_entry.id   AF-A0A4Q1DGN5-F1
#
_cell.length_a   1.000
_cell.length_b   1.000
_cell.length_c   1.000
_cell.angle_alpha   90.00
_cell.angle_beta   90.00
_cell.angle_gamma   90.00
#
_symmetry.space_group_name_H-M   'P 1'
#
loop_
_entity.id
_entity.type
_entity.pdbx_description
1 polymer ?
#
loop_
_entity_poly.entity_id
_entity_poly.type
_entity_poly.pdbx_seq_one_letter_code
_entity_poly.pdbx_strand_id
1 'polypeptide(L)'
;MQAGHYGSVSAHAENSPVAAAAPAPGGAPIDSSKCILPTEYMRAHHMQVLNKWRHDSVREGNRTYVNPQGEHFDKSLNTCLGCHGSNPMFCFMCHEFANVKPTCWDCHLSPMEVPQ
;
A
#
# COMPACT_ATOMS: atom_id res chain seq x y z
N MET A 1 13.77 -48.74 49.43
CA MET A 1 15.12 -48.15 49.31
C MET A 1 15.00 -46.89 48.46
N GLN A 2 15.33 -45.73 49.05
CA GLN A 2 15.63 -44.41 48.43
C GLN A 2 14.48 -43.75 47.64
N ALA A 3 13.76 -42.74 48.17
CA ALA A 3 14.14 -41.36 48.53
C ALA A 3 14.55 -40.49 47.32
N GLY A 4 13.84 -39.38 47.09
CA GLY A 4 14.27 -38.33 46.15
C GLY A 4 13.18 -37.29 45.85
N HIS A 5 13.21 -36.18 46.58
CA HIS A 5 12.31 -35.03 46.49
C HIS A 5 12.58 -34.13 45.27
N TYR A 6 11.51 -33.66 44.63
CA TYR A 6 11.39 -32.36 43.95
C TYR A 6 9.88 -32.19 43.71
N GLY A 7 9.18 -31.19 44.22
CA GLY A 7 9.45 -29.76 44.17
C GLY A 7 8.11 -29.14 43.74
N SER A 8 7.48 -28.42 44.66
CA SER A 8 6.18 -27.78 44.50
C SER A 8 6.21 -26.68 43.43
N VAL A 9 5.18 -26.61 42.58
CA VAL A 9 4.66 -25.32 42.10
C VAL A 9 3.17 -25.45 41.77
N SER A 10 2.37 -24.70 42.51
CA SER A 10 0.94 -24.52 42.27
C SER A 10 0.70 -23.61 41.07
N ALA A 11 -0.42 -23.85 40.41
CA ALA A 11 -0.93 -23.11 39.27
C ALA A 11 -1.18 -21.62 39.60
N HIS A 12 -0.69 -20.75 38.71
CA HIS A 12 -1.22 -19.41 38.43
C HIS A 12 -1.26 -19.30 36.90
N ALA A 13 -2.44 -19.41 36.28
CA ALA A 13 -3.33 -18.30 35.97
C ALA A 13 -2.69 -17.31 34.97
N GLU A 14 -3.07 -17.51 33.70
CA GLU A 14 -3.43 -16.54 32.66
C GLU A 14 -2.61 -15.24 32.41
N ASN A 15 -2.30 -15.06 31.12
CA ASN A 15 -2.50 -13.84 30.31
C ASN A 15 -1.25 -13.01 29.90
N SER A 16 -0.83 -13.15 28.62
CA SER A 16 -0.46 -12.07 27.65
C SER A 16 0.68 -12.46 26.68
N PRO A 17 0.80 -11.85 25.48
CA PRO A 17 -0.05 -10.86 24.83
C PRO A 17 -0.62 -11.30 23.48
N VAL A 18 -1.75 -10.67 23.14
CA VAL A 18 -2.45 -10.70 21.86
C VAL A 18 -1.51 -10.28 20.72
N ALA A 19 -1.45 -11.10 19.67
CA ALA A 19 -0.85 -10.74 18.40
C ALA A 19 -1.46 -9.43 17.89
N ALA A 20 -0.64 -8.42 17.62
CA ALA A 20 -1.06 -7.20 16.98
C ALA A 20 -1.79 -7.54 15.67
N ALA A 21 -3.10 -7.28 15.65
CA ALA A 21 -3.91 -7.45 14.46
C ALA A 21 -3.35 -6.55 13.35
N ALA A 22 -3.04 -7.15 12.20
CA ALA A 22 -2.81 -6.41 10.97
C ALA A 22 -4.05 -5.53 10.69
N PRO A 23 -3.89 -4.27 10.26
CA PRO A 23 -5.02 -3.41 9.96
C PRO A 23 -5.88 -4.03 8.85
N ALA A 24 -7.18 -4.11 9.11
CA ALA A 24 -8.17 -4.58 8.16
C ALA A 24 -8.20 -3.69 6.90
N PRO A 25 -8.50 -4.24 5.71
CA PRO A 25 -8.68 -3.44 4.51
C PRO A 25 -10.02 -2.70 4.60
N GLY A 26 -9.94 -1.43 4.96
CA GLY A 26 -11.08 -0.54 5.14
C GLY A 26 -10.60 0.83 5.58
N GLY A 27 -9.82 1.50 4.71
CA GLY A 27 -9.37 2.85 4.95
C GLY A 27 -10.57 3.81 5.02
N ALA A 28 -10.48 4.78 5.93
CA ALA A 28 -11.43 5.89 6.04
C ALA A 28 -11.64 6.58 4.67
N PRO A 29 -12.77 7.32 4.47
CA PRO A 29 -12.99 8.06 3.24
C PRO A 29 -11.77 8.93 2.92
N ILE A 30 -11.13 8.67 1.78
CA ILE A 30 -9.97 9.47 1.36
C ILE A 30 -10.53 10.77 0.78
N ASP A 31 -10.15 11.89 1.41
CA ASP A 31 -10.46 13.23 0.91
C ASP A 31 -9.80 13.42 -0.46
N SER A 32 -10.57 13.28 -1.53
CA SER A 32 -10.11 13.42 -2.91
C SER A 32 -9.78 14.86 -3.30
N SER A 33 -10.01 15.83 -2.42
CA SER A 33 -9.63 17.23 -2.64
C SER A 33 -8.15 17.51 -2.46
N LYS A 34 -7.39 16.59 -1.83
CA LYS A 34 -5.95 16.73 -1.59
C LYS A 34 -5.16 15.58 -2.23
N CYS A 35 -4.54 15.88 -3.36
CA CYS A 35 -3.62 14.95 -4.01
C CYS A 35 -2.27 14.86 -3.27
N ILE A 36 -1.52 13.77 -3.48
CA ILE A 36 -0.17 13.59 -2.92
C ILE A 36 0.82 14.69 -3.33
N LEU A 37 0.53 15.39 -4.44
CA LEU A 37 1.31 16.45 -5.06
C LEU A 37 0.37 17.40 -5.83
N PRO A 38 0.78 18.65 -6.13
CA PRO A 38 -0.03 19.59 -6.90
C PRO A 38 -0.46 19.03 -8.26
N THR A 39 -1.68 19.36 -8.71
CA THR A 39 -2.26 18.85 -9.96
C THR A 39 -1.37 19.11 -11.19
N GLU A 40 -0.82 20.32 -11.31
CA GLU A 40 0.07 20.66 -12.44
C GLU A 40 1.33 19.78 -12.46
N TYR A 41 1.91 19.51 -11.29
CA TYR A 41 3.07 18.61 -11.18
C TYR A 41 2.68 17.19 -11.57
N MET A 42 1.53 16.69 -11.07
CA MET A 42 1.06 15.35 -11.41
C MET A 42 0.78 15.20 -12.89
N ARG A 43 0.25 16.22 -13.58
CA ARG A 43 0.05 16.17 -15.05
C ARG A 43 1.37 16.04 -15.81
N ALA A 44 2.41 16.74 -15.39
CA ALA A 44 3.71 16.72 -16.05
C ALA A 44 4.58 15.49 -15.69
N HIS A 45 4.43 14.96 -14.46
CA HIS A 45 5.37 14.00 -13.88
C HIS A 45 4.74 12.68 -13.42
N HIS A 46 3.45 12.43 -13.71
CA HIS A 46 2.70 11.26 -13.22
C HIS A 46 3.50 9.95 -13.30
N MET A 47 4.01 9.64 -14.49
CA MET A 47 4.69 8.37 -14.75
C MET A 47 6.08 8.30 -14.14
N GLN A 48 6.73 9.45 -13.91
CA GLN A 48 8.00 9.50 -13.20
C GLN A 48 7.81 9.17 -11.72
N VAL A 49 6.74 9.71 -11.11
CA VAL A 49 6.35 9.39 -9.73
C VAL A 49 6.05 7.91 -9.59
N LEU A 50 5.18 7.35 -10.45
CA LEU A 50 4.83 5.92 -10.40
C LEU A 50 6.05 5.01 -10.62
N ASN A 51 6.91 5.33 -11.58
CA ASN A 51 8.12 4.53 -11.82
C ASN A 51 9.09 4.58 -10.63
N LYS A 52 9.27 5.76 -10.03
CA LYS A 52 10.08 5.90 -8.82
C LYS A 52 9.48 5.11 -7.66
N TRP A 53 8.18 5.20 -7.43
CA TRP A 53 7.51 4.46 -6.36
C TRP A 53 7.63 2.95 -6.55
N ARG A 54 7.47 2.45 -7.78
CA ARG A 54 7.70 1.04 -8.10
C ARG A 54 9.14 0.61 -7.77
N HIS A 55 10.13 1.41 -8.16
CA HIS A 55 11.53 1.11 -7.87
C HIS A 55 11.81 1.12 -6.36
N ASP A 56 11.45 2.20 -5.67
CA ASP A 56 11.64 2.36 -4.23
C ASP A 56 10.99 1.21 -3.43
N SER A 57 9.75 0.84 -3.76
CA SER A 57 9.00 -0.20 -3.03
C SER A 57 9.51 -1.61 -3.32
N VAL A 58 9.81 -1.93 -4.58
CA VAL A 58 10.15 -3.30 -5.01
C VAL A 58 11.64 -3.59 -4.86
N ARG A 59 12.51 -2.60 -5.11
CA ARG A 59 13.97 -2.78 -5.12
C ARG A 59 14.64 -2.31 -3.84
N GLU A 60 14.21 -1.17 -3.32
CA GLU A 60 14.84 -0.57 -2.13
C GLU A 60 14.11 -0.94 -0.82
N GLY A 61 12.92 -1.54 -0.91
CA GLY A 61 12.06 -1.81 0.25
C GLY A 61 11.51 -0.55 0.91
N ASN A 62 11.75 0.63 0.35
CA ASN A 62 11.29 1.92 0.86
C ASN A 62 9.85 2.16 0.42
N ARG A 63 8.91 1.90 1.33
CA ARG A 63 7.46 1.94 1.04
C ARG A 63 6.73 3.21 1.47
N THR A 64 7.40 4.17 2.12
CA THR A 64 6.73 5.39 2.63
C THR A 64 7.17 6.62 1.84
N TYR A 65 6.21 7.44 1.45
CA TYR A 65 6.40 8.76 0.86
C TYR A 65 5.83 9.83 1.80
N VAL A 66 6.52 10.96 1.91
CA VAL A 66 6.06 12.13 2.65
C VAL A 66 5.91 13.27 1.65
N ASN A 67 4.73 13.85 1.55
CA ASN A 67 4.50 14.98 0.65
C ASN A 67 5.08 16.30 1.22
N PRO A 68 5.12 17.39 0.44
CA PRO A 68 5.59 18.69 0.92
C PRO A 68 4.81 19.26 2.11
N GLN A 69 3.60 18.76 2.37
CA GLN A 69 2.73 19.12 3.49
C GLN A 69 3.00 18.28 4.75
N GLY A 70 3.89 17.29 4.68
CA GLY A 70 4.22 16.39 5.78
C GLY A 70 3.27 15.18 5.93
N GLU A 71 2.36 14.98 4.98
CA GLU A 71 1.43 13.85 4.98
C GLU A 71 2.12 12.59 4.47
N HIS A 72 1.81 11.46 5.11
CA HIS A 72 2.42 10.17 4.83
C HIS A 72 1.53 9.34 3.88
N PHE A 73 2.16 8.72 2.90
CA PHE A 73 1.51 7.87 1.90
C PHE A 73 2.31 6.60 1.69
N ASP A 74 1.61 5.50 1.42
CA ASP A 74 2.25 4.29 0.94
C ASP A 74 2.62 4.44 -0.53
N LYS A 75 3.82 4.00 -0.89
CA LYS A 75 4.30 3.93 -2.28
C LYS A 75 3.70 2.71 -2.98
N SER A 76 2.39 2.78 -3.18
CA SER A 76 1.55 1.72 -3.72
C SER A 76 0.62 2.28 -4.79
N LEU A 77 0.31 1.48 -5.80
CA LEU A 77 -0.71 1.82 -6.78
C LEU A 77 -2.08 2.02 -6.11
N ASN A 78 -2.37 1.29 -5.03
CA ASN A 78 -3.62 1.39 -4.28
C ASN A 78 -3.81 2.76 -3.63
N THR A 79 -2.72 3.45 -3.26
CA THR A 79 -2.79 4.82 -2.74
C THR A 79 -3.43 5.77 -3.76
N CYS A 80 -3.08 5.60 -5.04
CA CYS A 80 -3.68 6.40 -6.12
C CYS A 80 -5.10 5.93 -6.41
N LEU A 81 -5.34 4.63 -6.49
CA LEU A 81 -6.66 4.06 -6.82
C LEU A 81 -7.72 4.30 -5.72
N GLY A 82 -7.32 4.55 -4.48
CA GLY A 82 -8.24 4.94 -3.40
C GLY A 82 -9.07 6.19 -3.72
N CYS A 83 -8.56 7.09 -4.55
CA CYS A 83 -9.32 8.23 -5.09
C CYS A 83 -9.57 8.13 -6.61
N HIS A 84 -8.67 7.48 -7.36
CA HIS A 84 -8.73 7.39 -8.84
C HIS A 84 -9.45 6.12 -9.36
N GLY A 85 -10.11 5.35 -8.50
CA GLY A 85 -10.73 4.07 -8.87
C GLY A 85 -11.96 4.16 -9.79
N SER A 86 -12.57 5.35 -9.94
CA SER A 86 -13.83 5.52 -10.68
C SER A 86 -13.69 5.48 -12.21
N ASN A 87 -12.47 5.64 -12.75
CA ASN A 87 -12.22 5.56 -14.19
C ASN A 87 -11.12 4.52 -14.49
N PRO A 88 -11.50 3.25 -14.77
CA PRO A 88 -10.54 2.20 -15.06
C PRO A 88 -9.74 2.44 -16.36
N MET A 89 -10.20 3.36 -17.22
CA MET A 89 -9.54 3.68 -18.49
C MET A 89 -8.44 4.73 -18.40
N PHE A 90 -8.27 5.40 -17.25
CA PHE A 90 -7.35 6.53 -17.12
C PHE A 90 -5.90 6.18 -17.53
N CYS A 91 -5.40 5.05 -17.06
CA CYS A 91 -4.05 4.59 -17.40
C CYS A 91 -3.93 4.27 -18.91
N PHE A 92 -4.93 3.62 -19.48
CA PHE A 92 -4.91 3.19 -20.88
C PHE A 92 -4.96 4.36 -21.86
N MET A 93 -5.74 5.41 -21.58
CA MET A 93 -5.87 6.56 -22.48
C MET A 93 -4.54 7.26 -22.76
N CYS A 94 -3.74 7.51 -21.70
CA CYS A 94 -2.44 8.16 -21.85
C CYS A 94 -1.41 7.23 -22.51
N HIS A 95 -1.44 5.95 -22.16
CA HIS A 95 -0.54 4.94 -22.73
C HIS A 95 -0.81 4.67 -24.22
N GLU A 96 -2.08 4.66 -24.63
CA GLU A 96 -2.49 4.57 -26.03
C GLU A 96 -2.04 5.80 -26.81
N PHE A 97 -2.30 7.01 -26.28
CA PHE A 97 -1.85 8.25 -26.89
C PHE A 97 -0.33 8.31 -27.06
N ALA A 98 0.43 7.84 -26.06
CA ALA A 98 1.87 7.77 -26.10
C ALA A 98 2.41 6.56 -26.90
N ASN A 99 1.54 5.67 -27.37
CA ASN A 99 1.88 4.40 -28.03
C ASN A 99 2.88 3.54 -27.23
N VAL A 100 2.65 3.43 -25.91
CA VAL A 100 3.49 2.66 -24.98
C VAL A 100 2.66 1.67 -24.17
N LYS A 101 3.11 0.42 -24.12
CA LYS A 101 2.42 -0.62 -23.34
C LYS A 101 2.58 -0.39 -21.84
N PRO A 102 1.49 -0.33 -21.04
CA PRO A 102 1.61 -0.23 -19.59
C PRO A 102 2.12 -1.55 -19.02
N THR A 103 3.26 -1.50 -18.30
CA THR A 103 3.86 -2.67 -17.65
C THR A 103 3.42 -2.82 -16.19
N CYS A 104 2.58 -1.92 -15.69
CA CYS A 104 2.07 -1.95 -14.32
C CYS A 104 1.30 -3.26 -14.06
N TRP A 105 0.56 -3.71 -15.08
CA TRP A 105 -0.30 -4.89 -15.03
C TRP A 105 0.46 -6.21 -15.18
N ASP A 106 1.75 -6.18 -15.48
CA ASP A 106 2.60 -7.38 -15.46
C ASP A 106 2.74 -7.96 -14.04
N CYS A 107 2.44 -7.15 -13.02
CA CYS A 107 2.46 -7.55 -11.61
C CYS A 107 1.18 -7.20 -10.84
N HIS A 108 0.43 -6.17 -11.27
CA HIS A 108 -0.84 -5.78 -10.65
C HIS A 108 -2.04 -6.33 -11.42
N LEU A 109 -3.14 -6.61 -10.73
CA LEU A 109 -4.40 -6.97 -11.38
C LEU A 109 -4.95 -5.78 -12.15
N SER A 110 -5.30 -5.99 -13.43
CA SER A 110 -5.88 -4.93 -14.24
C SER A 110 -7.31 -4.63 -13.77
N PRO A 111 -7.71 -3.35 -13.73
CA PRO A 111 -9.11 -2.95 -13.54
C PRO A 111 -10.05 -3.52 -14.61
N MET A 112 -9.51 -3.94 -15.77
CA MET A 112 -10.27 -4.57 -16.85
C MET A 112 -10.51 -6.07 -16.60
N GLU A 113 -9.71 -6.70 -15.75
CA GLU A 113 -9.80 -8.13 -15.42
C GLU A 113 -10.62 -8.35 -14.15
N VAL A 114 -10.67 -7.36 -13.25
CA VAL A 114 -11.40 -7.41 -11.99
C VAL A 114 -12.39 -6.23 -11.95
N PRO A 115 -13.71 -6.48 -12.05
CA PRO A 115 -14.70 -5.45 -11.81
C PRO A 115 -14.44 -4.81 -10.43
N GLN A 116 -14.12 -3.51 -10.42
CA GLN A 116 -13.85 -2.73 -9.21
C GLN A 116 -15.15 -2.23 -8.56
#